data_AF-G3UKJ5-F1
#
_entry.id   AF-G3UKJ5-F1
#
_cell.length_a   1.000
_cell.length_b   1.000
_cell.length_c   1.000
_cell.angle_alpha   90.00
_cell.angle_beta   90.00
_cell.angle_gamma   90.00
#
_symmetry.space_group_name_H-M   'P 1'
#
loop_
_entity.id
_entity.type
_entity.pdbx_description
1 polymer ?
#
loop_
_entity_poly.entity_id
_entity_poly.type
_entity_poly.pdbx_seq_one_letter_code
_entity_poly.pdbx_strand_id
1 'polypeptide(L)'
;TLNNNNISRILVTSFNHMPKIRTLRLHSNHLYCDCHLAWLSDWLRQRRTIGQFTLCMAPVQLRGFNVADVQKKEYVCPEDRPGYEMIKSPSCNANSLSCPSACTCSNNIVDCRGKGLMEIPANLPEGIVEIRLEQNSIKSIPAGAFTQYKKLKRIDISKNQISDIAPDAFQGLKSLTSLVLYGNKITEIAKGLFDGLVSLQLLLLNANKINCLRVNTFQDLQNLNLLSLYDNKLQTISKGLFAPLQSIQTLHLAQNPFVCDCHLKWLADYLQDNPIETSGARCSSPRRLANKRISQIKSKKFRCSGSEDYRSRFSSECFMDLVCPEKCRCEGTIVDCANQKLARIPSHLPEYVTDLRLNDNDISVLEATGIFKKLPNLRKINLSNNKIKEVREGAFDGAASVQELMLTGNQLETVHGRMFRGLSGLKTLMLRSNLVSCVSNDTFAGLTSVRLLSLYDNRITTITPGAFTTLVSLSTINLLSNPFNCNCYLAWLGKWLRKRRIVSGNPRCQKPFFLKEIPIQDVAIQDFTCDGNDESSCQLGPRCPEQCTCVDTVVRCSNKGLRTLPKGIPKDVTELPLPPTSFTLYP
;
A
#
# COMPACT_ATOMS: atom_id res chain seq x y z
N THR A 1 -27.28 11.02 11.51
CA THR A 1 -28.17 11.52 12.60
C THR A 1 -29.61 11.26 12.18
N LEU A 2 -30.44 10.70 13.05
CA LEU A 2 -31.81 10.26 12.75
C LEU A 2 -32.83 10.83 13.77
N ASN A 3 -32.43 11.82 14.57
CA ASN A 3 -33.28 12.46 15.57
C ASN A 3 -34.33 13.38 14.93
N ASN A 4 -35.44 13.64 15.65
CA ASN A 4 -36.57 14.46 15.20
C ASN A 4 -37.29 13.89 13.96
N ASN A 5 -37.48 12.58 13.92
CA ASN A 5 -38.28 11.93 12.87
C ASN A 5 -39.49 11.22 13.52
N ASN A 6 -40.32 10.57 12.70
CA ASN A 6 -41.43 9.75 13.18
C ASN A 6 -41.12 8.24 13.10
N ILE A 7 -39.89 7.85 13.43
CA ILE A 7 -39.45 6.46 13.34
C ILE A 7 -40.06 5.67 14.50
N SER A 8 -40.78 4.60 14.16
CA SER A 8 -41.41 3.70 15.16
C SER A 8 -40.67 2.40 15.36
N ARG A 9 -40.00 1.85 14.34
CA ARG A 9 -39.22 0.60 14.41
C ARG A 9 -37.92 0.73 13.62
N ILE A 10 -36.89 0.00 14.06
CA ILE A 10 -35.61 -0.08 13.36
C ILE A 10 -35.17 -1.53 13.28
N LEU A 11 -34.91 -2.01 12.06
CA LEU A 11 -34.49 -3.38 11.80
C LEU A 11 -33.01 -3.57 12.14
N VAL A 12 -32.66 -4.76 12.64
CA VAL A 12 -31.26 -5.12 12.97
C VAL A 12 -30.34 -5.02 11.74
N THR A 13 -30.86 -5.35 10.55
CA THR A 13 -30.13 -5.31 9.29
C THR A 13 -29.70 -3.91 8.88
N SER A 14 -30.42 -2.87 9.33
CA SER A 14 -30.11 -1.47 9.02
C SER A 14 -28.74 -1.02 9.52
N PHE A 15 -28.13 -1.72 10.49
CA PHE A 15 -26.82 -1.37 11.06
C PHE A 15 -25.68 -2.32 10.66
N ASN A 16 -25.97 -3.41 9.95
CA ASN A 16 -24.96 -4.42 9.58
C ASN A 16 -23.85 -3.86 8.67
N HIS A 17 -24.10 -2.79 7.93
CA HIS A 17 -23.14 -2.14 7.04
C HIS A 17 -22.30 -1.04 7.70
N MET A 18 -22.48 -0.77 9.00
CA MET A 18 -21.86 0.38 9.70
C MET A 18 -21.07 -0.02 10.96
N PRO A 19 -20.05 -0.90 10.87
CA PRO A 19 -19.32 -1.41 12.04
C PRO A 19 -18.46 -0.34 12.76
N LYS A 20 -18.13 0.76 12.07
CA LYS A 20 -17.30 1.86 12.61
C LYS A 20 -18.13 3.10 13.01
N ILE A 21 -19.44 2.96 13.20
CA ILE A 21 -20.32 4.10 13.52
C ILE A 21 -19.83 4.80 14.81
N ARG A 22 -19.54 6.11 14.71
CA ARG A 22 -19.05 6.93 15.83
C ARG A 22 -20.14 7.81 16.45
N THR A 23 -21.21 8.07 15.71
CA THR A 23 -22.29 8.96 16.15
C THR A 23 -23.62 8.46 15.59
N LEU A 24 -24.58 8.25 16.48
CA LEU A 24 -25.98 7.97 16.17
C LEU A 24 -26.82 8.82 17.11
N ARG A 25 -27.79 9.55 16.58
CA ARG A 25 -28.76 10.32 17.36
C ARG A 25 -30.14 9.83 16.96
N LEU A 26 -30.89 9.31 17.92
CA LEU A 26 -32.22 8.71 17.73
C LEU A 26 -33.30 9.37 18.62
N HIS A 27 -32.92 10.34 19.46
CA HIS A 27 -33.87 11.08 20.29
C HIS A 27 -34.96 11.76 19.46
N SER A 28 -36.10 12.05 20.09
CA SER A 28 -37.26 12.67 19.43
C SER A 28 -37.80 11.84 18.25
N ASN A 29 -37.97 10.52 18.45
CA ASN A 29 -38.64 9.60 17.54
C ASN A 29 -39.77 8.87 18.29
N HIS A 30 -40.70 8.25 17.56
CA HIS A 30 -41.84 7.52 18.15
C HIS A 30 -41.55 6.03 18.35
N LEU A 31 -40.42 5.70 18.97
CA LEU A 31 -39.93 4.31 19.05
C LEU A 31 -40.88 3.40 19.85
N TYR A 32 -41.29 2.31 19.21
CA TYR A 32 -42.12 1.26 19.78
C TYR A 32 -41.23 0.15 20.32
N CYS A 33 -41.01 0.15 21.64
CA CYS A 33 -40.15 -0.75 22.38
C CYS A 33 -40.83 -2.11 22.63
N ASP A 34 -41.11 -2.84 21.56
CA ASP A 34 -41.56 -4.23 21.58
C ASP A 34 -40.43 -5.21 21.27
N CYS A 35 -40.76 -6.51 21.15
CA CYS A 35 -39.79 -7.56 20.88
C CYS A 35 -38.92 -7.31 19.62
N HIS A 36 -39.43 -6.57 18.63
CA HIS A 36 -38.69 -6.25 17.41
C HIS A 36 -37.59 -5.20 17.62
N LEU A 37 -37.70 -4.35 18.65
CA LEU A 37 -36.70 -3.34 19.00
C LEU A 37 -35.73 -3.82 20.09
N ALA A 38 -35.95 -5.00 20.66
CA ALA A 38 -35.15 -5.55 21.76
C ALA A 38 -33.64 -5.61 21.45
N TRP A 39 -33.26 -5.87 20.20
CA TRP A 39 -31.86 -5.92 19.77
C TRP A 39 -31.14 -4.57 19.95
N LEU A 40 -31.86 -3.46 19.82
CA LEU A 40 -31.30 -2.11 19.87
C LEU A 40 -30.85 -1.76 21.30
N SER A 41 -31.54 -2.28 22.32
CA SER A 41 -31.15 -2.12 23.73
C SER A 41 -29.75 -2.70 23.98
N ASP A 42 -29.53 -3.97 23.61
CA ASP A 42 -28.22 -4.64 23.76
C ASP A 42 -27.13 -3.91 22.96
N TRP A 43 -27.47 -3.49 21.74
CA TRP A 43 -26.53 -2.82 20.84
C TRP A 43 -26.08 -1.45 21.34
N LEU A 44 -26.99 -0.66 21.94
CA LEU A 44 -26.70 0.64 22.56
C LEU A 44 -25.96 0.48 23.90
N ARG A 45 -26.28 -0.55 24.68
CA ARG A 45 -25.62 -0.83 25.96
C ARG A 45 -24.13 -1.11 25.80
N GLN A 46 -23.75 -1.77 24.70
CA GLN A 46 -22.35 -1.99 24.31
C GLN A 46 -21.63 -0.73 23.82
N ARG A 47 -22.36 0.34 23.46
CA ARG A 47 -21.83 1.57 22.82
C ARG A 47 -22.37 2.82 23.51
N ARG A 48 -22.02 3.01 24.79
CA ARG A 48 -22.56 4.07 25.67
C ARG A 48 -22.45 5.52 25.16
N THR A 49 -21.56 5.79 24.20
CA THR A 49 -21.38 7.12 23.61
C THR A 49 -22.33 7.41 22.44
N ILE A 50 -23.11 6.41 22.01
CA ILE A 50 -23.92 6.42 20.79
C ILE A 50 -25.39 6.28 21.18
N GLY A 51 -26.29 7.01 20.50
CA GLY A 51 -27.74 6.92 20.75
C GLY A 51 -28.17 7.48 22.12
N GLN A 52 -27.44 8.46 22.65
CA GLN A 52 -27.81 9.13 23.89
C GLN A 52 -29.21 9.76 23.80
N PHE A 53 -29.94 9.72 24.92
CA PHE A 53 -31.30 10.26 25.05
C PHE A 53 -32.36 9.61 24.14
N THR A 54 -32.13 8.36 23.73
CA THR A 54 -33.09 7.60 22.92
C THR A 54 -34.15 6.97 23.83
N LEU A 55 -35.38 7.47 23.75
CA LEU A 55 -36.47 7.09 24.65
C LEU A 55 -37.52 6.25 23.92
N CYS A 56 -38.10 5.30 24.63
CA CYS A 56 -39.30 4.58 24.24
C CYS A 56 -40.52 5.51 24.29
N MET A 57 -41.34 5.51 23.24
CA MET A 57 -42.61 6.26 23.21
C MET A 57 -43.84 5.36 23.38
N ALA A 58 -43.69 4.08 23.07
CA ALA A 58 -44.67 3.02 23.27
C ALA A 58 -43.94 1.69 23.50
N PRO A 59 -44.58 0.65 24.06
CA PRO A 59 -45.92 0.67 24.67
C PRO A 59 -45.95 1.49 25.97
N VAL A 60 -47.15 1.82 26.48
CA VAL A 60 -47.33 2.76 27.61
C VAL A 60 -46.48 2.40 28.83
N GLN A 61 -46.33 1.11 29.14
CA GLN A 61 -45.53 0.62 30.27
C GLN A 61 -44.02 0.90 30.14
N LEU A 62 -43.50 1.09 28.93
CA LEU A 62 -42.09 1.40 28.68
C LEU A 62 -41.89 2.85 28.22
N ARG A 63 -42.95 3.65 28.16
CA ARG A 63 -42.87 5.03 27.69
C ARG A 63 -42.00 5.87 28.63
N GLY A 64 -41.07 6.63 28.05
CA GLY A 64 -40.14 7.49 28.79
C GLY A 64 -38.89 6.78 29.29
N PHE A 65 -38.81 5.44 29.19
CA PHE A 65 -37.58 4.73 29.50
C PHE A 65 -36.55 4.90 28.37
N ASN A 66 -35.28 4.96 28.74
CA ASN A 66 -34.19 4.93 27.78
C ASN A 66 -34.05 3.52 27.20
N VAL A 67 -34.01 3.42 25.88
CA VAL A 67 -33.95 2.15 25.14
C VAL A 67 -32.79 1.26 25.62
N ALA A 68 -31.64 1.87 25.94
CA ALA A 68 -30.45 1.13 26.40
C ALA A 68 -30.58 0.57 27.83
N ASP A 69 -31.50 1.10 28.63
CA ASP A 69 -31.64 0.76 30.05
C ASP A 69 -32.66 -0.36 30.28
N VAL A 70 -33.72 -0.41 29.45
CA VAL A 70 -34.74 -1.48 29.48
C VAL A 70 -34.12 -2.85 29.25
N GLN A 71 -34.45 -3.84 30.10
CA GLN A 71 -33.93 -5.20 29.95
C GLN A 71 -34.61 -5.91 28.79
N LYS A 72 -33.87 -6.75 28.07
CA LYS A 72 -34.36 -7.48 26.88
C LYS A 72 -35.69 -8.22 27.10
N LYS A 73 -35.89 -8.79 28.29
CA LYS A 73 -37.11 -9.53 28.67
C LYS A 73 -38.38 -8.66 28.79
N GLU A 74 -38.23 -7.34 28.89
CA GLU A 74 -39.35 -6.40 29.03
C GLU A 74 -39.89 -5.95 27.65
N TYR A 75 -39.13 -6.18 26.58
CA TYR A 75 -39.55 -5.96 25.20
C TYR A 75 -40.47 -7.11 24.74
N VAL A 76 -41.76 -7.00 25.04
CA VAL A 76 -42.78 -8.03 24.75
C VAL A 76 -43.68 -7.60 23.61
N CYS A 77 -43.99 -8.51 22.69
CA CYS A 77 -44.94 -8.27 21.60
C CYS A 77 -46.39 -8.54 22.05
N PRO A 78 -47.39 -7.79 21.54
CA PRO A 78 -48.80 -7.97 21.93
C PRO A 78 -49.35 -9.39 21.73
N GLU A 79 -48.75 -10.16 20.82
CA GLU A 79 -49.12 -11.54 20.49
C GLU A 79 -48.76 -12.56 21.60
N ASP A 80 -47.89 -12.19 22.56
CA ASP A 80 -47.44 -13.06 23.67
C ASP A 80 -48.23 -12.86 24.99
N ARG A 81 -49.32 -12.08 24.99
CA ARG A 81 -50.19 -11.96 26.18
C ARG A 81 -51.36 -12.96 26.11
N PRO A 82 -51.53 -13.87 27.09
CA PRO A 82 -52.73 -14.68 27.18
C PRO A 82 -53.91 -13.80 27.60
N GLY A 83 -54.91 -13.63 26.72
CA GLY A 83 -56.25 -13.13 27.08
C GLY A 83 -56.71 -11.76 26.56
N TYR A 84 -56.37 -11.34 25.33
CA TYR A 84 -56.99 -10.15 24.73
C TYR A 84 -57.52 -10.43 23.30
N GLU A 85 -58.83 -10.57 23.16
CA GLU A 85 -59.52 -10.72 21.87
C GLU A 85 -59.79 -9.35 21.19
N MET A 86 -59.28 -9.25 19.97
CA MET A 86 -59.75 -8.53 18.78
C MET A 86 -60.40 -7.13 18.84
N ILE A 87 -59.72 -6.16 18.21
CA ILE A 87 -60.36 -5.26 17.23
C ILE A 87 -59.79 -5.57 15.85
N LYS A 88 -60.65 -6.14 15.00
CA LYS A 88 -60.41 -6.50 13.60
C LYS A 88 -60.21 -5.21 12.77
N SER A 89 -58.97 -4.77 12.64
CA SER A 89 -58.49 -3.96 11.51
C SER A 89 -57.88 -4.93 10.48
N PRO A 90 -57.90 -4.63 9.17
CA PRO A 90 -57.85 -5.65 8.13
C PRO A 90 -56.61 -6.52 8.29
N SER A 91 -56.85 -7.82 8.44
CA SER A 91 -55.81 -8.83 8.52
C SER A 91 -54.91 -8.72 7.29
N CYS A 92 -53.67 -8.26 7.45
CA CYS A 92 -52.62 -8.69 6.56
C CYS A 92 -52.31 -10.14 6.95
N ASN A 93 -52.76 -11.08 6.12
CA ASN A 93 -52.37 -12.48 6.20
C ASN A 93 -50.85 -12.59 6.37
N ALA A 94 -50.39 -13.08 7.52
CA ALA A 94 -48.98 -13.38 7.78
C ALA A 94 -48.43 -14.57 6.95
N ASN A 95 -49.23 -15.12 6.04
CA ASN A 95 -48.85 -16.19 5.10
C ASN A 95 -48.75 -15.74 3.64
N SER A 96 -48.65 -14.44 3.36
CA SER A 96 -48.26 -13.93 2.03
C SER A 96 -47.11 -12.94 2.15
N LEU A 97 -45.89 -13.46 2.37
CA LEU A 97 -44.64 -12.72 2.11
C LEU A 97 -44.70 -12.24 0.65
N SER A 98 -45.03 -10.97 0.51
CA SER A 98 -45.44 -10.40 -0.76
C SER A 98 -44.24 -10.18 -1.66
N CYS A 99 -44.40 -10.49 -2.93
CA CYS A 99 -43.46 -10.12 -3.97
C CYS A 99 -43.07 -8.64 -3.84
N PRO A 100 -41.78 -8.27 -3.96
CA PRO A 100 -41.40 -6.87 -3.98
C PRO A 100 -42.21 -6.11 -5.03
N SER A 101 -42.71 -4.91 -4.71
CA SER A 101 -43.64 -4.18 -5.59
C SER A 101 -43.08 -3.85 -6.97
N ALA A 102 -41.75 -3.75 -7.09
CA ALA A 102 -41.06 -3.53 -8.36
C ALA A 102 -40.91 -4.83 -9.19
N CYS A 103 -41.11 -5.99 -8.60
CA CYS A 103 -40.81 -7.30 -9.15
C CYS A 103 -42.07 -8.13 -9.42
N THR A 104 -41.89 -9.18 -10.21
CA THR A 104 -42.95 -10.14 -10.55
C THR A 104 -42.56 -11.49 -9.99
N CYS A 105 -43.45 -12.14 -9.24
CA CYS A 105 -43.17 -13.42 -8.59
C CYS A 105 -44.13 -14.49 -9.09
N SER A 106 -43.59 -15.53 -9.71
CA SER A 106 -44.37 -16.64 -10.26
C SER A 106 -43.55 -17.93 -10.21
N ASN A 107 -44.15 -19.06 -9.81
CA ASN A 107 -43.48 -20.37 -9.81
C ASN A 107 -42.12 -20.38 -9.08
N ASN A 108 -42.02 -19.70 -7.94
CA ASN A 108 -40.77 -19.53 -7.18
C ASN A 108 -39.65 -18.81 -7.94
N ILE A 109 -39.98 -18.07 -9.00
CA ILE A 109 -39.09 -17.18 -9.73
C ILE A 109 -39.44 -15.75 -9.34
N VAL A 110 -38.44 -14.97 -8.95
CA VAL A 110 -38.58 -13.52 -8.74
C VAL A 110 -37.89 -12.78 -9.88
N ASP A 111 -38.69 -12.09 -10.70
CA ASP A 111 -38.25 -11.34 -11.87
C ASP A 111 -38.30 -9.83 -11.59
N CYS A 112 -37.12 -9.23 -11.45
CA CYS A 112 -36.89 -7.82 -11.16
C CYS A 112 -36.08 -7.12 -12.27
N ARG A 113 -36.11 -7.65 -13.50
CA ARG A 113 -35.24 -7.19 -14.60
C ARG A 113 -35.58 -5.80 -15.08
N GLY A 114 -34.57 -4.97 -15.31
CA GLY A 114 -34.76 -3.66 -15.95
C GLY A 114 -35.60 -2.67 -15.13
N LYS A 115 -35.74 -2.87 -13.82
CA LYS A 115 -36.61 -2.08 -12.94
C LYS A 115 -35.92 -0.86 -12.33
N GLY A 116 -34.68 -0.58 -12.70
CA GLY A 116 -33.90 0.55 -12.18
C GLY A 116 -33.51 0.41 -10.71
N LEU A 117 -33.47 -0.82 -10.18
CA LEU A 117 -33.14 -1.07 -8.78
C LEU A 117 -31.71 -0.63 -8.45
N MET A 118 -31.53 0.04 -7.31
CA MET A 118 -30.20 0.44 -6.81
C MET A 118 -29.64 -0.53 -5.76
N GLU A 119 -30.47 -1.41 -5.23
CA GLU A 119 -30.14 -2.41 -4.22
C GLU A 119 -30.96 -3.69 -4.44
N ILE A 120 -30.54 -4.78 -3.78
CA ILE A 120 -31.27 -6.05 -3.81
C ILE A 120 -32.54 -5.90 -2.94
N PRO A 121 -33.74 -6.18 -3.47
CA PRO A 121 -34.98 -6.05 -2.70
C PRO A 121 -34.98 -6.92 -1.43
N ALA A 122 -35.41 -6.34 -0.32
CA ALA A 122 -35.68 -7.07 0.90
C ALA A 122 -36.98 -7.90 0.78
N ASN A 123 -37.16 -8.87 1.67
CA ASN A 123 -38.39 -9.67 1.81
C ASN A 123 -38.75 -10.54 0.59
N LEU A 124 -37.76 -11.19 -0.02
CA LEU A 124 -38.04 -12.17 -1.08
C LEU A 124 -38.74 -13.42 -0.49
N PRO A 125 -39.58 -14.12 -1.26
CA PRO A 125 -40.23 -15.36 -0.83
C PRO A 125 -39.22 -16.45 -0.42
N GLU A 126 -39.44 -17.13 0.70
CA GLU A 126 -38.52 -18.15 1.24
C GLU A 126 -38.30 -19.34 0.28
N GLY A 127 -39.34 -19.69 -0.49
CA GLY A 127 -39.33 -20.80 -1.45
C GLY A 127 -38.66 -20.51 -2.79
N ILE A 128 -38.03 -19.35 -2.96
CA ILE A 128 -37.44 -18.92 -4.24
C ILE A 128 -36.38 -19.90 -4.76
N VAL A 129 -36.50 -20.21 -6.05
CA VAL A 129 -35.59 -21.10 -6.79
C VAL A 129 -34.73 -20.30 -7.77
N GLU A 130 -35.26 -19.20 -8.32
CA GLU A 130 -34.56 -18.35 -9.27
C GLU A 130 -34.83 -16.88 -8.99
N ILE A 131 -33.77 -16.07 -9.02
CA ILE A 131 -33.87 -14.61 -8.94
C ILE A 131 -33.19 -13.96 -10.16
N ARG A 132 -33.91 -13.03 -10.79
CA ARG A 132 -33.47 -12.27 -11.96
C ARG A 132 -33.42 -10.79 -11.65
N LEU A 133 -32.22 -10.26 -11.49
CA LEU A 133 -31.91 -8.88 -11.13
C LEU A 133 -31.09 -8.19 -12.23
N GLU A 134 -31.01 -8.75 -13.43
CA GLU A 134 -30.21 -8.18 -14.49
C GLU A 134 -30.72 -6.83 -15.01
N GLN A 135 -29.82 -6.04 -15.60
CA GLN A 135 -30.11 -4.72 -16.17
C GLN A 135 -30.66 -3.71 -15.15
N ASN A 136 -30.12 -3.71 -13.94
CA ASN A 136 -30.44 -2.72 -12.90
C ASN A 136 -29.22 -1.82 -12.61
N SER A 137 -29.27 -1.03 -11.54
CA SER A 137 -28.21 -0.12 -11.09
C SER A 137 -27.65 -0.50 -9.71
N ILE A 138 -27.66 -1.80 -9.37
CA ILE A 138 -27.19 -2.31 -8.08
C ILE A 138 -25.68 -2.13 -7.97
N LYS A 139 -25.21 -1.57 -6.84
CA LYS A 139 -23.79 -1.26 -6.61
C LYS A 139 -23.04 -2.26 -5.73
N SER A 140 -23.75 -2.98 -4.88
CA SER A 140 -23.14 -3.92 -3.94
C SER A 140 -24.07 -5.07 -3.59
N ILE A 141 -23.49 -6.22 -3.25
CA ILE A 141 -24.21 -7.36 -2.67
C ILE A 141 -23.94 -7.37 -1.15
N PRO A 142 -24.94 -7.09 -0.30
CA PRO A 142 -24.76 -6.99 1.15
C PRO A 142 -24.44 -8.33 1.81
N ALA A 143 -23.95 -8.24 3.06
CA ALA A 143 -23.66 -9.40 3.89
C ALA A 143 -24.88 -10.30 4.05
N GLY A 144 -24.68 -11.59 3.85
CA GLY A 144 -25.72 -12.60 3.95
C GLY A 144 -26.91 -12.44 2.99
N ALA A 145 -26.81 -11.64 1.92
CA ALA A 145 -27.93 -11.27 1.04
C ALA A 145 -28.84 -12.44 0.63
N PHE A 146 -28.25 -13.60 0.31
CA PHE A 146 -28.98 -14.78 -0.16
C PHE A 146 -29.00 -15.94 0.82
N THR A 147 -28.38 -15.80 1.99
CA THR A 147 -28.12 -16.90 2.94
C THR A 147 -29.38 -17.63 3.39
N GLN A 148 -30.51 -16.95 3.50
CA GLN A 148 -31.78 -17.55 3.91
C GLN A 148 -32.45 -18.41 2.81
N TYR A 149 -32.12 -18.20 1.54
CA TYR A 149 -32.82 -18.81 0.40
C TYR A 149 -32.14 -20.11 -0.07
N LYS A 150 -32.15 -21.13 0.79
CA LYS A 150 -31.42 -22.40 0.58
C LYS A 150 -31.84 -23.19 -0.67
N LYS A 151 -33.02 -22.93 -1.22
CA LYS A 151 -33.56 -23.58 -2.43
C LYS A 151 -33.14 -22.91 -3.74
N LEU A 152 -32.42 -21.77 -3.68
CA LEU A 152 -31.95 -21.09 -4.87
C LEU A 152 -31.07 -21.99 -5.73
N LYS A 153 -31.44 -22.12 -6.99
CA LYS A 153 -30.69 -22.78 -8.06
C LYS A 153 -30.04 -21.79 -8.99
N ARG A 154 -30.66 -20.63 -9.21
CA ARG A 154 -30.13 -19.61 -10.14
C ARG A 154 -30.21 -18.20 -9.57
N ILE A 155 -29.09 -17.49 -9.66
CA ILE A 155 -29.01 -16.06 -9.36
C ILE A 155 -28.44 -15.36 -10.60
N ASP A 156 -29.23 -14.48 -11.21
CA ASP A 156 -28.78 -13.58 -12.26
C ASP A 156 -28.79 -12.14 -11.76
N ILE A 157 -27.61 -11.53 -11.69
CA ILE A 157 -27.42 -10.13 -11.30
C ILE A 157 -26.47 -9.42 -12.29
N SER A 158 -26.50 -9.88 -13.54
CA SER A 158 -25.66 -9.34 -14.61
C SER A 158 -26.05 -7.94 -15.05
N LYS A 159 -25.15 -7.25 -15.76
CA LYS A 159 -25.37 -5.89 -16.31
C LYS A 159 -25.86 -4.90 -15.25
N ASN A 160 -25.18 -4.89 -14.10
CA ASN A 160 -25.40 -3.97 -12.98
C ASN A 160 -24.14 -3.10 -12.78
N GLN A 161 -24.00 -2.45 -11.62
CA GLN A 161 -22.84 -1.62 -11.27
C GLN A 161 -22.06 -2.18 -10.08
N ILE A 162 -22.09 -3.50 -9.86
CA ILE A 162 -21.56 -4.12 -8.66
C ILE A 162 -20.05 -3.98 -8.61
N SER A 163 -19.53 -3.27 -7.61
CA SER A 163 -18.10 -3.23 -7.27
C SER A 163 -17.77 -4.08 -6.05
N ASP A 164 -18.69 -4.15 -5.09
CA ASP A 164 -18.46 -4.72 -3.76
C ASP A 164 -19.39 -5.90 -3.49
N ILE A 165 -18.83 -7.04 -3.09
CA ILE A 165 -19.58 -8.25 -2.73
C ILE A 165 -19.12 -8.67 -1.33
N ALA A 166 -20.04 -8.77 -0.39
CA ALA A 166 -19.72 -9.25 0.94
C ALA A 166 -19.25 -10.73 0.91
N PRO A 167 -18.23 -11.12 1.70
CA PRO A 167 -17.64 -12.47 1.65
C PRO A 167 -18.64 -13.61 1.92
N ASP A 168 -19.69 -13.35 2.69
CA ASP A 168 -20.72 -14.30 3.09
C ASP A 168 -22.01 -14.21 2.25
N ALA A 169 -22.02 -13.42 1.18
CA ALA A 169 -23.21 -13.14 0.38
C ALA A 169 -23.92 -14.40 -0.15
N PHE A 170 -23.15 -15.43 -0.53
CA PHE A 170 -23.64 -16.70 -1.08
C PHE A 170 -23.52 -17.88 -0.10
N GLN A 171 -23.26 -17.61 1.18
CA GLN A 171 -22.92 -18.66 2.13
C GLN A 171 -24.05 -19.69 2.31
N GLY A 172 -23.69 -20.96 2.17
CA GLY A 172 -24.59 -22.09 2.39
C GLY A 172 -25.62 -22.33 1.29
N LEU A 173 -25.48 -21.71 0.11
CA LEU A 173 -26.30 -21.98 -1.07
C LEU A 173 -25.87 -23.27 -1.80
N LYS A 174 -25.96 -24.41 -1.11
CA LYS A 174 -25.49 -25.70 -1.63
C LYS A 174 -26.22 -26.17 -2.89
N SER A 175 -27.45 -25.74 -3.11
CA SER A 175 -28.27 -26.10 -4.28
C SER A 175 -28.09 -25.17 -5.50
N LEU A 176 -27.24 -24.14 -5.38
CA LEU A 176 -27.03 -23.18 -6.46
C LEU A 176 -26.30 -23.85 -7.62
N THR A 177 -26.91 -23.83 -8.81
CA THR A 177 -26.34 -24.41 -10.04
C THR A 177 -25.83 -23.34 -11.01
N SER A 178 -26.39 -22.13 -10.96
CA SER A 178 -26.04 -21.04 -11.87
C SER A 178 -25.88 -19.71 -11.14
N LEU A 179 -24.70 -19.12 -11.26
CA LEU A 179 -24.39 -17.78 -10.74
C LEU A 179 -23.88 -16.89 -11.88
N VAL A 180 -24.66 -15.85 -12.18
CA VAL A 180 -24.43 -14.97 -13.33
C VAL A 180 -24.15 -13.54 -12.86
N LEU A 181 -22.89 -13.12 -13.00
CA LEU A 181 -22.34 -11.85 -12.48
C LEU A 181 -21.68 -10.98 -13.58
N TYR A 182 -21.85 -11.33 -14.85
CA TYR A 182 -21.16 -10.65 -15.95
C TYR A 182 -21.63 -9.21 -16.16
N GLY A 183 -20.77 -8.37 -16.74
CA GLY A 183 -21.11 -6.97 -17.05
C GLY A 183 -21.28 -6.11 -15.80
N ASN A 184 -20.42 -6.29 -14.80
CA ASN A 184 -20.39 -5.54 -13.55
C ASN A 184 -19.04 -4.79 -13.42
N LYS A 185 -18.73 -4.26 -12.23
CA LYS A 185 -17.50 -3.51 -11.92
C LYS A 185 -16.62 -4.23 -10.89
N ILE A 186 -16.74 -5.56 -10.78
CA ILE A 186 -16.04 -6.37 -9.76
C ILE A 186 -14.54 -6.33 -10.02
N THR A 187 -13.75 -5.91 -9.04
CA THR A 187 -12.28 -5.83 -9.12
C THR A 187 -11.58 -6.99 -8.44
N GLU A 188 -12.17 -7.52 -7.37
CA GLU A 188 -11.60 -8.61 -6.60
C GLU A 188 -12.69 -9.60 -6.14
N ILE A 189 -12.27 -10.85 -5.93
CA ILE A 189 -13.09 -11.90 -5.34
C ILE A 189 -12.60 -12.13 -3.92
N ALA A 190 -13.47 -11.89 -2.94
CA ALA A 190 -13.16 -12.10 -1.53
C ALA A 190 -12.79 -13.56 -1.24
N LYS A 191 -11.93 -13.79 -0.24
CA LYS A 191 -11.58 -15.14 0.21
C LYS A 191 -12.86 -15.85 0.67
N GLY A 192 -13.08 -17.03 0.12
CA GLY A 192 -14.20 -17.90 0.48
C GLY A 192 -15.56 -17.52 -0.09
N LEU A 193 -15.62 -16.57 -1.03
CA LEU A 193 -16.89 -16.11 -1.60
C LEU A 193 -17.73 -17.24 -2.23
N PHE A 194 -17.06 -18.27 -2.78
CA PHE A 194 -17.69 -19.41 -3.44
C PHE A 194 -17.62 -20.70 -2.62
N ASP A 195 -17.19 -20.64 -1.35
CA ASP A 195 -17.05 -21.81 -0.50
C ASP A 195 -18.40 -22.49 -0.26
N GLY A 196 -18.42 -23.81 -0.36
CA GLY A 196 -19.61 -24.64 -0.17
C GLY A 196 -20.62 -24.61 -1.33
N LEU A 197 -20.37 -23.91 -2.44
CA LEU A 197 -21.21 -23.93 -3.66
C LEU A 197 -21.01 -25.22 -4.49
N VAL A 198 -21.15 -26.37 -3.83
CA VAL A 198 -20.78 -27.69 -4.37
C VAL A 198 -21.59 -28.13 -5.60
N SER A 199 -22.80 -27.62 -5.80
CA SER A 199 -23.64 -27.94 -6.97
C SER A 199 -23.49 -26.95 -8.14
N LEU A 200 -22.58 -25.98 -8.03
CA LEU A 200 -22.45 -24.93 -9.05
C LEU A 200 -21.92 -25.52 -10.37
N GLN A 201 -22.65 -25.29 -11.45
CA GLN A 201 -22.35 -25.78 -12.80
C GLN A 201 -21.96 -24.65 -13.75
N LEU A 202 -22.51 -23.44 -13.55
CA LEU A 202 -22.30 -22.28 -14.40
C LEU A 202 -21.88 -21.07 -13.56
N LEU A 203 -20.68 -20.55 -13.82
CA LEU A 203 -20.17 -19.32 -13.20
C LEU A 203 -19.73 -18.32 -14.28
N LEU A 204 -20.47 -17.22 -14.41
CA LEU A 204 -20.20 -16.17 -15.39
C LEU A 204 -19.70 -14.89 -14.71
N LEU A 205 -18.40 -14.61 -14.85
CA LEU A 205 -17.71 -13.44 -14.31
C LEU A 205 -17.15 -12.53 -15.42
N ASN A 206 -17.53 -12.74 -16.68
CA ASN A 206 -16.99 -11.99 -17.80
C ASN A 206 -17.39 -10.51 -17.81
N ALA A 207 -16.67 -9.69 -18.58
CA ALA A 207 -16.91 -8.23 -18.66
C ALA A 207 -16.95 -7.58 -17.26
N ASN A 208 -15.91 -7.84 -16.47
CA ASN A 208 -15.68 -7.25 -15.15
C ASN A 208 -14.27 -6.62 -15.11
N LYS A 209 -13.77 -6.28 -13.92
CA LYS A 209 -12.45 -5.66 -13.73
C LYS A 209 -11.52 -6.53 -12.88
N ILE A 210 -11.75 -7.85 -12.85
CA ILE A 210 -11.00 -8.77 -11.99
C ILE A 210 -9.55 -8.80 -12.46
N ASN A 211 -8.62 -8.46 -11.56
CA ASN A 211 -7.20 -8.40 -11.87
C ASN A 211 -6.38 -9.53 -11.21
N CYS A 212 -6.98 -10.26 -10.26
CA CYS A 212 -6.36 -11.36 -9.54
C CYS A 212 -7.38 -12.39 -9.05
N LEU A 213 -6.96 -13.66 -8.98
CA LEU A 213 -7.71 -14.76 -8.38
C LEU A 213 -6.79 -15.56 -7.45
N ARG A 214 -7.27 -15.88 -6.24
CA ARG A 214 -6.50 -16.64 -5.24
C ARG A 214 -6.53 -18.11 -5.61
N VAL A 215 -5.46 -18.86 -5.34
CA VAL A 215 -5.35 -20.27 -5.76
C VAL A 215 -6.51 -21.16 -5.28
N ASN A 216 -7.12 -20.81 -4.15
CA ASN A 216 -8.24 -21.54 -3.55
C ASN A 216 -9.63 -20.95 -3.88
N THR A 217 -9.73 -19.97 -4.79
CA THR A 217 -11.02 -19.32 -5.11
C THR A 217 -12.09 -20.32 -5.61
N PHE A 218 -11.70 -21.44 -6.21
CA PHE A 218 -12.62 -22.44 -6.76
C PHE A 218 -12.53 -23.81 -6.07
N GLN A 219 -12.05 -23.87 -4.83
CA GLN A 219 -11.71 -25.11 -4.13
C GLN A 219 -12.86 -26.13 -4.05
N ASP A 220 -14.11 -25.67 -3.90
CA ASP A 220 -15.29 -26.53 -3.72
C ASP A 220 -16.11 -26.74 -5.00
N LEU A 221 -15.72 -26.13 -6.12
CA LEU A 221 -16.52 -26.08 -7.36
C LEU A 221 -16.29 -27.29 -8.28
N GLN A 222 -16.38 -28.50 -7.72
CA GLN A 222 -16.04 -29.75 -8.44
C GLN A 222 -16.99 -30.06 -9.62
N ASN A 223 -18.24 -29.58 -9.54
CA ASN A 223 -19.29 -29.79 -10.54
C ASN A 223 -19.37 -28.67 -11.59
N LEU A 224 -18.40 -27.74 -11.61
CA LEU A 224 -18.43 -26.59 -12.50
C LEU A 224 -18.15 -27.01 -13.95
N ASN A 225 -19.12 -26.82 -14.84
CA ASN A 225 -19.03 -27.16 -16.26
C ASN A 225 -18.52 -25.99 -17.10
N LEU A 226 -18.94 -24.76 -16.78
CA LEU A 226 -18.57 -23.56 -17.51
C LEU A 226 -18.13 -22.45 -16.56
N LEU A 227 -16.88 -22.01 -16.75
CA LEU A 227 -16.32 -20.84 -16.10
C LEU A 227 -15.97 -19.79 -17.15
N SER A 228 -16.53 -18.58 -17.01
CA SER A 228 -16.23 -17.46 -17.90
C SER A 228 -15.52 -16.34 -17.13
N LEU A 229 -14.24 -16.13 -17.43
CA LEU A 229 -13.40 -15.01 -16.97
C LEU A 229 -13.05 -14.06 -18.13
N TYR A 230 -13.73 -14.19 -19.27
CA TYR A 230 -13.53 -13.38 -20.47
C TYR A 230 -13.66 -11.89 -20.19
N ASP A 231 -12.85 -11.04 -20.85
CA ASP A 231 -12.91 -9.58 -20.70
C ASP A 231 -12.80 -9.13 -19.24
N ASN A 232 -11.63 -9.43 -18.65
CA ASN A 232 -11.23 -9.00 -17.32
C ASN A 232 -9.82 -8.36 -17.41
N LYS A 233 -9.13 -8.24 -16.28
CA LYS A 233 -7.80 -7.61 -16.17
C LYS A 233 -6.73 -8.59 -15.67
N LEU A 234 -6.95 -9.89 -15.85
CA LEU A 234 -6.02 -10.93 -15.41
C LEU A 234 -4.72 -10.87 -16.23
N GLN A 235 -3.61 -10.68 -15.53
CA GLN A 235 -2.28 -10.74 -16.15
C GLN A 235 -1.63 -12.11 -16.01
N THR A 236 -1.99 -12.86 -14.99
CA THR A 236 -1.48 -14.22 -14.77
C THR A 236 -2.54 -15.02 -14.03
N ILE A 237 -2.38 -16.35 -14.02
CA ILE A 237 -3.21 -17.28 -13.26
C ILE A 237 -2.25 -18.20 -12.50
N SER A 238 -2.47 -18.33 -11.20
CA SER A 238 -1.61 -19.15 -10.35
C SER A 238 -1.83 -20.64 -10.59
N LYS A 239 -0.72 -21.41 -10.57
CA LYS A 239 -0.75 -22.86 -10.70
C LYS A 239 -1.63 -23.46 -9.59
N GLY A 240 -2.53 -24.36 -9.98
CA GLY A 240 -3.43 -25.04 -9.05
C GLY A 240 -4.83 -24.41 -8.95
N LEU A 241 -5.05 -23.19 -9.48
CA LEU A 241 -6.36 -22.54 -9.44
C LEU A 241 -7.49 -23.42 -10.02
N PHE A 242 -7.19 -24.14 -11.10
CA PHE A 242 -8.15 -25.01 -11.79
C PHE A 242 -8.08 -26.48 -11.38
N ALA A 243 -7.17 -26.86 -10.47
CA ALA A 243 -7.03 -28.26 -10.03
C ALA A 243 -8.32 -28.86 -9.42
N PRO A 244 -9.15 -28.10 -8.68
CA PRO A 244 -10.42 -28.62 -8.15
C PRO A 244 -11.54 -28.80 -9.18
N LEU A 245 -11.41 -28.19 -10.36
CA LEU A 245 -12.48 -28.12 -11.37
C LEU A 245 -12.55 -29.39 -12.22
N GLN A 246 -12.97 -30.50 -11.62
CA GLN A 246 -12.94 -31.82 -12.25
C GLN A 246 -13.94 -31.99 -13.41
N SER A 247 -15.04 -31.25 -13.41
CA SER A 247 -16.11 -31.35 -14.42
C SER A 247 -16.03 -30.28 -15.51
N ILE A 248 -14.96 -29.49 -15.57
CA ILE A 248 -14.88 -28.32 -16.46
C ILE A 248 -14.86 -28.73 -17.93
N GLN A 249 -15.79 -28.17 -18.71
CA GLN A 249 -15.92 -28.42 -20.14
C GLN A 249 -15.65 -27.17 -20.98
N THR A 250 -15.84 -25.98 -20.41
CA THR A 250 -15.67 -24.71 -21.13
C THR A 250 -15.08 -23.66 -20.21
N LEU A 251 -14.01 -22.99 -20.66
CA LEU A 251 -13.22 -22.06 -19.85
C LEU A 251 -12.88 -20.80 -20.63
N HIS A 252 -13.74 -19.79 -20.63
CA HIS A 252 -13.47 -18.57 -21.40
C HIS A 252 -12.43 -17.68 -20.71
N LEU A 253 -11.27 -17.49 -21.32
CA LEU A 253 -10.16 -16.68 -20.77
C LEU A 253 -9.73 -15.51 -21.67
N ALA A 254 -10.21 -15.44 -22.91
CA ALA A 254 -9.81 -14.39 -23.85
C ALA A 254 -10.18 -12.97 -23.36
N GLN A 255 -9.62 -11.95 -24.03
CA GLN A 255 -9.71 -10.55 -23.60
C GLN A 255 -9.16 -10.30 -22.18
N ASN A 256 -8.06 -10.96 -21.83
CA ASN A 256 -7.28 -10.68 -20.63
C ASN A 256 -5.83 -10.33 -21.00
N PRO A 257 -5.18 -9.38 -20.30
CA PRO A 257 -3.82 -8.94 -20.59
C PRO A 257 -2.74 -9.93 -20.11
N PHE A 258 -2.81 -11.19 -20.54
CA PHE A 258 -1.91 -12.23 -20.04
C PHE A 258 -0.42 -11.97 -20.34
N VAL A 259 0.39 -12.08 -19.31
CA VAL A 259 1.85 -12.06 -19.34
C VAL A 259 2.34 -13.49 -19.46
N CYS A 260 2.77 -13.88 -20.66
CA CYS A 260 3.22 -15.23 -20.97
C CYS A 260 4.71 -15.45 -20.62
N ASP A 261 5.00 -15.30 -19.33
CA ASP A 261 6.29 -15.57 -18.69
C ASP A 261 6.40 -17.03 -18.22
N CYS A 262 7.45 -17.39 -17.49
CA CYS A 262 7.62 -18.75 -16.96
C CYS A 262 6.52 -19.19 -15.97
N HIS A 263 5.80 -18.26 -15.33
CA HIS A 263 4.78 -18.58 -14.35
C HIS A 263 3.45 -18.94 -14.99
N LEU A 264 3.13 -18.40 -16.17
CA LEU A 264 1.95 -18.81 -16.93
C LEU A 264 2.17 -20.10 -17.74
N LYS A 265 3.40 -20.65 -17.73
CA LYS A 265 3.76 -21.88 -18.44
C LYS A 265 2.78 -23.02 -18.16
N TRP A 266 2.42 -23.24 -16.89
CA TRP A 266 1.54 -24.34 -16.50
C TRP A 266 0.16 -24.24 -17.16
N LEU A 267 -0.33 -23.04 -17.45
CA LEU A 267 -1.63 -22.84 -18.09
C LEU A 267 -1.56 -23.29 -19.55
N ALA A 268 -0.45 -23.02 -20.23
CA ALA A 268 -0.23 -23.52 -21.58
C ALA A 268 -0.17 -25.05 -21.61
N ASP A 269 0.53 -25.66 -20.64
CA ASP A 269 0.60 -27.13 -20.48
C ASP A 269 -0.82 -27.69 -20.22
N TYR A 270 -1.53 -27.12 -19.25
CA TYR A 270 -2.90 -27.53 -18.90
C TYR A 270 -3.87 -27.47 -20.08
N LEU A 271 -3.81 -26.40 -20.89
CA LEU A 271 -4.68 -26.22 -22.06
C LEU A 271 -4.28 -27.09 -23.27
N GLN A 272 -3.05 -27.61 -23.29
CA GLN A 272 -2.62 -28.60 -24.28
C GLN A 272 -3.11 -30.00 -23.89
N ASP A 273 -3.01 -30.33 -22.60
CA ASP A 273 -3.44 -31.61 -22.04
C ASP A 273 -4.98 -31.72 -21.97
N ASN A 274 -5.66 -30.58 -21.80
CA ASN A 274 -7.12 -30.48 -21.72
C ASN A 274 -7.62 -29.53 -22.82
N PRO A 275 -8.04 -30.04 -24.00
CA PRO A 275 -8.51 -29.23 -25.13
C PRO A 275 -9.89 -28.63 -24.84
N ILE A 276 -9.92 -27.67 -23.93
CA ILE A 276 -11.11 -26.93 -23.50
C ILE A 276 -11.22 -25.66 -24.36
N GLU A 277 -12.45 -25.29 -24.76
CA GLU A 277 -12.67 -24.03 -25.47
C GLU A 277 -12.33 -22.84 -24.56
N THR A 278 -11.36 -22.02 -25.00
CA THR A 278 -10.85 -20.87 -24.24
C THR A 278 -11.24 -19.51 -24.76
N SER A 279 -12.12 -19.49 -25.77
CA SER A 279 -12.41 -18.33 -26.61
C SER A 279 -11.16 -17.77 -27.30
N GLY A 280 -10.12 -18.61 -27.47
CA GLY A 280 -8.85 -18.22 -28.07
C GLY A 280 -8.01 -17.26 -27.23
N ALA A 281 -7.79 -17.59 -25.95
CA ALA A 281 -6.94 -16.79 -25.04
C ALA A 281 -5.53 -16.55 -25.62
N ARG A 282 -5.06 -15.30 -25.56
CA ARG A 282 -3.81 -14.84 -26.18
C ARG A 282 -2.92 -14.11 -25.18
N CYS A 283 -1.62 -14.15 -25.43
CA CYS A 283 -0.67 -13.35 -24.68
C CYS A 283 -0.75 -11.87 -25.07
N SER A 284 -0.71 -10.97 -24.08
CA SER A 284 -0.50 -9.54 -24.29
C SER A 284 0.98 -9.16 -24.22
N SER A 285 1.74 -9.87 -23.39
CA SER A 285 3.18 -9.68 -23.22
C SER A 285 3.87 -11.04 -22.98
N PRO A 286 5.21 -11.12 -23.08
CA PRO A 286 6.12 -10.14 -23.67
C PRO A 286 5.91 -9.98 -25.18
N ARG A 287 6.43 -8.90 -25.79
CA ARG A 287 6.24 -8.57 -27.23
C ARG A 287 6.46 -9.76 -28.19
N ARG A 288 7.46 -10.61 -27.90
CA ARG A 288 7.78 -11.85 -28.65
C ARG A 288 6.65 -12.89 -28.72
N LEU A 289 5.75 -12.89 -27.73
CA LEU A 289 4.58 -13.78 -27.66
C LEU A 289 3.26 -13.06 -27.85
N ALA A 290 3.26 -11.72 -27.94
CA ALA A 290 2.05 -10.92 -28.07
C ALA A 290 1.16 -11.44 -29.22
N ASN A 291 -0.15 -11.45 -28.98
CA ASN A 291 -1.22 -11.94 -29.85
C ASN A 291 -1.18 -13.44 -30.21
N LYS A 292 -0.21 -14.22 -29.72
CA LYS A 292 -0.19 -15.67 -29.92
C LYS A 292 -1.16 -16.36 -28.94
N ARG A 293 -1.87 -17.39 -29.41
CA ARG A 293 -2.79 -18.19 -28.58
C ARG A 293 -1.98 -18.99 -27.55
N ILE A 294 -2.38 -18.94 -26.28
CA ILE A 294 -1.63 -19.57 -25.17
C ILE A 294 -1.47 -21.07 -25.40
N SER A 295 -2.54 -21.76 -25.80
CA SER A 295 -2.53 -23.22 -26.07
C SER A 295 -1.61 -23.63 -27.23
N GLN A 296 -1.29 -22.72 -28.16
CA GLN A 296 -0.45 -23.03 -29.34
C GLN A 296 1.04 -22.71 -29.10
N ILE A 297 1.40 -22.14 -27.96
CA ILE A 297 2.79 -21.79 -27.64
C ILE A 297 3.45 -22.97 -26.93
N LYS A 298 4.56 -23.47 -27.47
CA LYS A 298 5.37 -24.51 -26.80
C LYS A 298 5.87 -24.00 -25.45
N SER A 299 5.72 -24.82 -24.41
CA SER A 299 6.03 -24.48 -23.00
C SER A 299 7.44 -23.90 -22.80
N LYS A 300 8.44 -24.38 -23.56
CA LYS A 300 9.83 -23.86 -23.52
C LYS A 300 10.00 -22.39 -23.91
N LYS A 301 8.98 -21.77 -24.49
CA LYS A 301 8.95 -20.34 -24.85
C LYS A 301 8.46 -19.46 -23.71
N PHE A 302 7.85 -20.01 -22.66
CA PHE A 302 7.49 -19.28 -21.45
C PHE A 302 8.74 -19.14 -20.56
N ARG A 303 9.29 -17.93 -20.47
CA ARG A 303 10.54 -17.62 -19.78
C ARG A 303 10.36 -16.32 -19.00
N CYS A 304 10.84 -16.28 -17.76
CA CYS A 304 10.92 -15.06 -16.96
C CYS A 304 12.29 -14.43 -17.09
N SER A 305 12.34 -13.11 -17.02
CA SER A 305 13.58 -12.35 -16.85
C SER A 305 13.50 -11.53 -15.56
N GLY A 306 14.45 -11.73 -14.64
CA GLY A 306 14.65 -10.92 -13.42
C GLY A 306 13.37 -10.46 -12.70
N SER A 307 12.92 -9.24 -13.00
CA SER A 307 11.79 -8.54 -12.38
C SER A 307 10.40 -9.16 -12.63
N GLU A 308 10.22 -9.93 -13.72
CA GLU A 308 8.95 -10.63 -14.01
C GLU A 308 8.73 -11.82 -13.08
N ASP A 309 9.81 -12.42 -12.58
CA ASP A 309 9.74 -13.60 -11.72
C ASP A 309 9.04 -13.28 -10.39
N TYR A 310 9.33 -12.10 -9.83
CA TYR A 310 8.79 -11.67 -8.55
C TYR A 310 7.30 -11.31 -8.61
N ARG A 311 6.80 -10.70 -9.70
CA ARG A 311 5.39 -10.31 -9.82
C ARG A 311 4.46 -11.53 -9.87
N SER A 312 4.86 -12.56 -10.61
CA SER A 312 4.01 -13.71 -10.88
C SER A 312 4.14 -14.81 -9.81
N ARG A 313 5.25 -14.87 -9.07
CA ARG A 313 5.46 -15.80 -7.94
C ARG A 313 4.46 -15.60 -6.79
N PHE A 314 4.07 -14.36 -6.51
CA PHE A 314 3.12 -14.02 -5.43
C PHE A 314 1.68 -13.80 -5.92
N SER A 315 1.39 -14.11 -7.19
CA SER A 315 0.05 -13.95 -7.76
C SER A 315 -1.03 -14.75 -7.02
N SER A 316 -0.67 -15.84 -6.34
CA SER A 316 -1.58 -16.77 -5.67
C SER A 316 -2.27 -16.19 -4.43
N GLU A 317 -1.67 -15.19 -3.79
CA GLU A 317 -2.22 -14.59 -2.57
C GLU A 317 -3.12 -13.40 -2.85
N CYS A 318 -3.20 -12.96 -4.12
CA CYS A 318 -3.78 -11.67 -4.48
C CYS A 318 -3.34 -10.54 -3.56
N PHE A 319 -2.03 -10.52 -3.28
CA PHE A 319 -1.35 -9.48 -2.53
C PHE A 319 -1.18 -8.25 -3.43
N MET A 320 -2.28 -7.58 -3.73
CA MET A 320 -2.33 -6.53 -4.75
C MET A 320 -3.08 -5.32 -4.19
N ASP A 321 -2.46 -4.60 -3.25
CA ASP A 321 -2.60 -3.14 -3.17
C ASP A 321 -1.92 -2.55 -4.44
N LEU A 322 -2.59 -2.74 -5.58
CA LEU A 322 -2.20 -2.30 -6.92
C LEU A 322 -2.35 -0.79 -7.13
N VAL A 323 -2.58 -0.01 -6.07
CA VAL A 323 -2.68 1.43 -6.22
C VAL A 323 -1.27 1.96 -6.44
N CYS A 324 -0.86 1.95 -7.71
CA CYS A 324 0.28 2.71 -8.15
C CYS A 324 0.04 4.18 -7.76
N PRO A 325 1.04 4.88 -7.20
CA PRO A 325 0.85 6.27 -6.83
C PRO A 325 0.38 7.09 -8.03
N GLU A 326 -0.51 8.08 -7.83
CA GLU A 326 -1.23 8.79 -8.91
C GLU A 326 -0.34 9.48 -9.96
N LYS A 327 0.95 9.67 -9.68
CA LYS A 327 1.94 10.26 -10.60
C LYS A 327 2.98 9.27 -11.11
N CYS A 328 2.96 8.04 -10.63
CA CYS A 328 3.99 7.05 -10.91
C CYS A 328 3.48 6.00 -11.90
N ARG A 329 4.42 5.38 -12.61
CA ARG A 329 4.19 4.22 -13.45
C ARG A 329 4.74 2.99 -12.75
N CYS A 330 3.91 1.97 -12.57
CA CYS A 330 4.33 0.71 -11.96
C CYS A 330 4.44 -0.36 -13.06
N GLU A 331 5.65 -0.88 -13.27
CA GLU A 331 5.96 -1.94 -14.24
C GLU A 331 6.65 -3.10 -13.51
N GLY A 332 6.03 -4.28 -13.46
CA GLY A 332 6.59 -5.38 -12.69
C GLY A 332 6.56 -5.06 -11.19
N THR A 333 7.75 -5.06 -10.57
CA THR A 333 8.04 -4.62 -9.20
C THR A 333 8.77 -3.27 -9.16
N ILE A 334 8.83 -2.58 -10.29
CA ILE A 334 9.47 -1.27 -10.44
C ILE A 334 8.40 -0.20 -10.27
N VAL A 335 8.63 0.73 -9.36
CA VAL A 335 7.80 1.92 -9.18
C VAL A 335 8.59 3.10 -9.72
N ASP A 336 8.19 3.57 -10.89
CA ASP A 336 8.83 4.65 -11.62
C ASP A 336 8.07 5.97 -11.42
N CYS A 337 8.62 6.80 -10.54
CA CYS A 337 8.13 8.13 -10.18
C CYS A 337 9.07 9.22 -10.72
N ALA A 338 9.89 8.94 -11.73
CA ALA A 338 10.87 9.90 -12.23
C ALA A 338 10.21 11.06 -12.99
N ASN A 339 10.81 12.25 -12.90
CA ASN A 339 10.35 13.45 -13.61
C ASN A 339 8.88 13.83 -13.36
N GLN A 340 8.44 13.72 -12.10
CA GLN A 340 7.05 13.97 -11.68
C GLN A 340 6.90 15.24 -10.83
N LYS A 341 7.97 16.04 -10.71
CA LYS A 341 8.05 17.25 -9.88
C LYS A 341 7.63 16.97 -8.42
N LEU A 342 8.04 15.80 -7.91
CA LEU A 342 7.72 15.39 -6.55
C LEU A 342 8.59 16.16 -5.55
N ALA A 343 7.97 16.77 -4.56
CA ALA A 343 8.68 17.40 -3.43
C ALA A 343 8.97 16.41 -2.28
N ARG A 344 8.30 15.25 -2.27
CA ARG A 344 8.43 14.20 -1.26
C ARG A 344 8.19 12.81 -1.84
N ILE A 345 8.65 11.78 -1.15
CA ILE A 345 8.34 10.38 -1.47
C ILE A 345 6.82 10.16 -1.33
N PRO A 346 6.13 9.50 -2.28
CA PRO A 346 4.70 9.19 -2.17
C PRO A 346 4.39 8.41 -0.88
N SER A 347 3.28 8.72 -0.20
CA SER A 347 2.91 8.11 1.09
C SER A 347 2.48 6.65 0.99
N HIS A 348 2.08 6.21 -0.20
CA HIS A 348 1.63 4.85 -0.49
C HIS A 348 2.49 4.28 -1.60
N LEU A 349 3.34 3.32 -1.26
CA LEU A 349 4.13 2.55 -2.21
C LEU A 349 3.69 1.08 -2.11
N PRO A 350 3.56 0.36 -3.23
CA PRO A 350 3.22 -1.06 -3.20
C PRO A 350 4.28 -1.90 -2.48
N GLU A 351 3.88 -2.84 -1.62
CA GLU A 351 4.80 -3.65 -0.79
C GLU A 351 5.72 -4.57 -1.59
N TYR A 352 5.35 -4.89 -2.83
CA TYR A 352 6.13 -5.73 -3.74
C TYR A 352 7.29 -4.99 -4.43
N VAL A 353 7.43 -3.68 -4.21
CA VAL A 353 8.45 -2.87 -4.88
C VAL A 353 9.86 -3.39 -4.60
N THR A 354 10.65 -3.58 -5.66
CA THR A 354 12.07 -3.94 -5.58
C THR A 354 12.99 -2.84 -6.07
N ASP A 355 12.50 -1.99 -6.98
CA ASP A 355 13.23 -0.86 -7.57
C ASP A 355 12.33 0.39 -7.52
N LEU A 356 12.74 1.38 -6.72
CA LEU A 356 12.03 2.64 -6.55
C LEU A 356 12.80 3.76 -7.24
N ARG A 357 12.24 4.31 -8.31
CA ARG A 357 12.86 5.38 -9.10
C ARG A 357 12.17 6.70 -8.80
N LEU A 358 12.90 7.60 -8.16
CA LEU A 358 12.48 8.94 -7.76
C LEU A 358 13.42 10.01 -8.35
N ASN A 359 14.18 9.67 -9.39
CA ASN A 359 15.12 10.59 -10.01
C ASN A 359 14.44 11.75 -10.75
N ASP A 360 15.17 12.84 -10.93
CA ASP A 360 14.71 14.04 -11.66
C ASP A 360 13.44 14.64 -11.03
N ASN A 361 13.44 14.81 -9.71
CA ASN A 361 12.33 15.39 -8.95
C ASN A 361 12.82 16.60 -8.10
N ASP A 362 11.93 17.17 -7.30
CA ASP A 362 12.18 18.36 -6.49
C ASP A 362 12.34 18.03 -4.99
N ILE A 363 12.73 16.81 -4.64
CA ILE A 363 12.84 16.37 -3.24
C ILE A 363 14.03 17.09 -2.59
N SER A 364 13.78 17.85 -1.52
CA SER A 364 14.82 18.62 -0.81
C SER A 364 15.26 18.00 0.52
N VAL A 365 14.36 17.26 1.17
CA VAL A 365 14.61 16.62 2.47
C VAL A 365 14.04 15.21 2.45
N LEU A 366 14.82 14.22 2.90
CA LEU A 366 14.31 12.88 3.17
C LEU A 366 13.85 12.78 4.62
N GLU A 367 12.55 12.64 4.81
CA GLU A 367 11.92 12.57 6.14
C GLU A 367 11.86 11.13 6.68
N ALA A 368 11.89 10.99 8.01
CA ALA A 368 11.72 9.72 8.72
C ALA A 368 10.24 9.30 8.80
N THR A 369 9.62 9.05 7.64
CA THR A 369 8.21 8.63 7.56
C THR A 369 7.98 7.16 7.93
N GLY A 370 9.04 6.35 7.97
CA GLY A 370 8.96 4.91 8.19
C GLY A 370 8.40 4.11 7.02
N ILE A 371 8.30 4.71 5.82
CA ILE A 371 7.72 4.07 4.64
C ILE A 371 8.43 2.77 4.25
N PHE A 372 9.77 2.73 4.40
CA PHE A 372 10.57 1.56 4.03
C PHE A 372 10.36 0.34 4.93
N LYS A 373 9.79 0.52 6.13
CA LYS A 373 9.40 -0.60 7.00
C LYS A 373 8.34 -1.50 6.36
N LYS A 374 7.55 -0.95 5.43
CA LYS A 374 6.50 -1.66 4.69
C LYS A 374 6.99 -2.25 3.36
N LEU A 375 8.27 -2.07 3.01
CA LEU A 375 8.82 -2.45 1.71
C LEU A 375 9.95 -3.49 1.88
N PRO A 376 9.64 -4.70 2.39
CA PRO A 376 10.66 -5.69 2.77
C PRO A 376 11.49 -6.17 1.57
N ASN A 377 10.95 -6.05 0.35
CA ASN A 377 11.57 -6.54 -0.88
C ASN A 377 12.39 -5.47 -1.63
N LEU A 378 12.46 -4.25 -1.11
CA LEU A 378 13.13 -3.14 -1.80
C LEU A 378 14.65 -3.36 -1.86
N ARG A 379 15.21 -3.33 -3.06
CA ARG A 379 16.65 -3.56 -3.31
C ARG A 379 17.35 -2.33 -3.84
N LYS A 380 16.66 -1.48 -4.58
CA LYS A 380 17.24 -0.30 -5.23
C LYS A 380 16.39 0.94 -4.97
N ILE A 381 17.07 2.02 -4.58
CA ILE A 381 16.47 3.35 -4.43
C ILE A 381 17.28 4.31 -5.29
N ASN A 382 16.62 4.91 -6.29
CA ASN A 382 17.22 5.95 -7.11
C ASN A 382 16.61 7.31 -6.78
N LEU A 383 17.41 8.18 -6.15
CA LEU A 383 17.09 9.56 -5.77
C LEU A 383 18.00 10.56 -6.50
N SER A 384 18.56 10.16 -7.64
CA SER A 384 19.49 11.01 -8.40
C SER A 384 18.81 12.27 -8.94
N ASN A 385 19.56 13.34 -9.18
CA ASN A 385 19.07 14.58 -9.78
C ASN A 385 17.84 15.15 -9.04
N ASN A 386 17.95 15.26 -7.72
CA ASN A 386 16.97 15.93 -6.87
C ASN A 386 17.60 17.18 -6.25
N LYS A 387 16.94 17.77 -5.25
CA LYS A 387 17.42 18.95 -4.52
C LYS A 387 17.81 18.59 -3.08
N ILE A 388 18.19 17.34 -2.82
CA ILE A 388 18.34 16.83 -1.45
C ILE A 388 19.52 17.54 -0.78
N LYS A 389 19.21 18.27 0.29
CA LYS A 389 20.19 18.93 1.17
C LYS A 389 20.38 18.20 2.49
N GLU A 390 19.32 17.54 2.96
CA GLU A 390 19.29 16.88 4.26
C GLU A 390 18.60 15.51 4.17
N VAL A 391 19.18 14.53 4.85
CA VAL A 391 18.57 13.22 5.12
C VAL A 391 18.41 13.10 6.63
N ARG A 392 17.17 13.06 7.11
CA ARG A 392 16.92 12.95 8.56
C ARG A 392 17.33 11.58 9.10
N GLU A 393 17.76 11.53 10.35
CA GLU A 393 18.03 10.26 11.04
C GLU A 393 16.80 9.36 10.99
N GLY A 394 16.99 8.09 10.63
CA GLY A 394 15.90 7.10 10.52
C GLY A 394 15.08 7.21 9.23
N ALA A 395 15.46 8.07 8.28
CA ALA A 395 14.83 8.14 6.95
C ALA A 395 14.79 6.79 6.22
N PHE A 396 15.79 5.92 6.45
CA PHE A 396 15.90 4.59 5.85
C PHE A 396 15.64 3.43 6.83
N ASP A 397 15.00 3.69 7.98
CA ASP A 397 14.67 2.63 8.92
C ASP A 397 13.78 1.56 8.27
N GLY A 398 14.16 0.29 8.45
CA GLY A 398 13.50 -0.86 7.84
C GLY A 398 14.00 -1.23 6.44
N ALA A 399 14.85 -0.41 5.82
CA ALA A 399 15.38 -0.64 4.48
C ALA A 399 16.59 -1.60 4.42
N ALA A 400 16.63 -2.63 5.27
CA ALA A 400 17.79 -3.52 5.43
C ALA A 400 18.10 -4.35 4.17
N SER A 401 17.11 -4.58 3.31
CA SER A 401 17.23 -5.33 2.05
C SER A 401 17.80 -4.50 0.89
N VAL A 402 17.90 -3.18 1.05
CA VAL A 402 18.40 -2.27 0.01
C VAL A 402 19.89 -2.50 -0.21
N GLN A 403 20.26 -2.72 -1.47
CA GLN A 403 21.63 -3.01 -1.91
C GLN A 403 22.26 -1.83 -2.66
N GLU A 404 21.44 -1.01 -3.31
CA GLU A 404 21.91 0.13 -4.12
C GLU A 404 21.12 1.39 -3.77
N LEU A 405 21.85 2.44 -3.38
CA LEU A 405 21.32 3.78 -3.11
C LEU A 405 22.03 4.78 -4.03
N MET A 406 21.25 5.46 -4.87
CA MET A 406 21.74 6.51 -5.76
C MET A 406 21.30 7.89 -5.27
N LEU A 407 22.26 8.73 -4.89
CA LEU A 407 22.07 10.12 -4.46
C LEU A 407 22.87 11.08 -5.36
N THR A 408 23.20 10.65 -6.58
CA THR A 408 23.98 11.44 -7.55
C THR A 408 23.27 12.76 -7.92
N GLY A 409 24.00 13.86 -8.06
CA GLY A 409 23.42 15.12 -8.55
C GLY A 409 22.43 15.74 -7.56
N ASN A 410 22.79 15.76 -6.27
CA ASN A 410 22.01 16.40 -5.21
C ASN A 410 22.81 17.56 -4.59
N GLN A 411 22.35 18.10 -3.46
CA GLN A 411 22.92 19.28 -2.81
C GLN A 411 23.40 18.95 -1.39
N LEU A 412 23.90 17.72 -1.17
CA LEU A 412 24.41 17.29 0.12
C LEU A 412 25.75 17.98 0.42
N GLU A 413 25.77 18.82 1.44
CA GLU A 413 26.98 19.49 1.95
C GLU A 413 27.68 18.65 3.02
N THR A 414 26.91 17.99 3.89
CA THR A 414 27.42 17.14 4.96
C THR A 414 26.83 15.74 4.87
N VAL A 415 27.63 14.75 5.31
CA VAL A 415 27.24 13.35 5.36
C VAL A 415 27.69 12.75 6.69
N HIS A 416 26.76 12.06 7.37
CA HIS A 416 26.98 11.41 8.66
C HIS A 416 26.36 10.01 8.66
N GLY A 417 26.96 9.05 9.37
CA GLY A 417 26.53 7.66 9.36
C GLY A 417 25.08 7.46 9.82
N ARG A 418 24.57 8.33 10.71
CA ARG A 418 23.17 8.31 11.16
C ARG A 418 22.16 8.53 10.02
N MET A 419 22.56 9.22 8.95
CA MET A 419 21.73 9.41 7.76
C MET A 419 21.43 8.10 7.04
N PHE A 420 22.31 7.10 7.16
CA PHE A 420 22.19 5.79 6.51
C PHE A 420 21.78 4.67 7.47
N ARG A 421 21.35 5.03 8.69
CA ARG A 421 20.81 4.06 9.65
C ARG A 421 19.67 3.27 9.01
N GLY A 422 19.71 1.95 9.16
CA GLY A 422 18.76 1.01 8.57
C GLY A 422 19.24 0.33 7.28
N LEU A 423 20.27 0.86 6.61
CA LEU A 423 20.81 0.33 5.34
C LEU A 423 21.93 -0.71 5.53
N SER A 424 21.72 -1.72 6.38
CA SER A 424 22.74 -2.73 6.70
C SER A 424 23.18 -3.62 5.53
N GLY A 425 22.31 -3.80 4.53
CA GLY A 425 22.57 -4.59 3.31
C GLY A 425 23.20 -3.81 2.16
N LEU A 426 23.52 -2.53 2.34
CA LEU A 426 23.95 -1.64 1.26
C LEU A 426 25.31 -2.06 0.69
N LYS A 427 25.37 -2.28 -0.63
CA LYS A 427 26.59 -2.65 -1.37
C LYS A 427 27.13 -1.50 -2.20
N THR A 428 26.25 -0.66 -2.72
CA THR A 428 26.59 0.40 -3.67
C THR A 428 25.98 1.73 -3.21
N LEU A 429 26.84 2.72 -2.97
CA LEU A 429 26.44 4.07 -2.58
C LEU A 429 27.02 5.08 -3.59
N MET A 430 26.13 5.77 -4.31
CA MET A 430 26.51 6.83 -5.26
C MET A 430 26.23 8.21 -4.64
N LEU A 431 27.28 8.97 -4.33
CA LEU A 431 27.22 10.37 -3.84
C LEU A 431 27.89 11.33 -4.83
N ARG A 432 27.94 10.95 -6.11
CA ARG A 432 28.57 11.75 -7.17
C ARG A 432 27.90 13.11 -7.34
N SER A 433 28.65 14.16 -7.71
CA SER A 433 28.09 15.47 -8.07
C SER A 433 27.23 16.03 -6.94
N ASN A 434 27.80 16.11 -5.73
CA ASN A 434 27.23 16.73 -4.53
C ASN A 434 28.18 17.83 -4.04
N LEU A 435 27.95 18.36 -2.83
CA LEU A 435 28.70 19.48 -2.26
C LEU A 435 29.52 19.06 -1.03
N VAL A 436 29.83 17.78 -0.87
CA VAL A 436 30.53 17.26 0.30
C VAL A 436 31.92 17.85 0.39
N SER A 437 32.21 18.57 1.47
CA SER A 437 33.46 19.32 1.64
C SER A 437 34.58 18.53 2.33
N CYS A 438 34.20 17.53 3.13
CA CYS A 438 35.11 16.80 3.99
C CYS A 438 34.50 15.43 4.40
N VAL A 439 35.34 14.47 4.78
CA VAL A 439 34.91 13.11 5.18
C VAL A 439 35.61 12.71 6.48
N SER A 440 34.84 12.32 7.50
CA SER A 440 35.35 11.91 8.81
C SER A 440 35.08 10.43 9.12
N ASN A 441 35.56 9.96 10.27
CA ASN A 441 35.26 8.63 10.83
C ASN A 441 33.75 8.37 10.97
N ASP A 442 32.97 9.40 11.29
CA ASP A 442 31.53 9.28 11.50
C ASP A 442 30.74 9.31 10.19
N THR A 443 31.31 9.80 9.08
CA THR A 443 30.60 10.01 7.81
C THR A 443 29.95 8.73 7.26
N PHE A 444 30.65 7.60 7.31
CA PHE A 444 30.16 6.31 6.81
C PHE A 444 30.10 5.24 7.91
N ALA A 445 29.92 5.67 9.16
CA ALA A 445 29.77 4.75 10.27
C ALA A 445 28.58 3.79 10.05
N GLY A 446 28.80 2.49 10.27
CA GLY A 446 27.77 1.44 10.15
C GLY A 446 27.59 0.83 8.74
N LEU A 447 28.25 1.35 7.71
CA LEU A 447 28.14 0.85 6.32
C LEU A 447 29.11 -0.29 5.98
N THR A 448 29.09 -1.37 6.76
CA THR A 448 30.08 -2.47 6.68
C THR A 448 30.03 -3.30 5.38
N SER A 449 28.87 -3.34 4.72
CA SER A 449 28.59 -4.12 3.51
C SER A 449 28.96 -3.41 2.20
N VAL A 450 29.30 -2.12 2.25
CA VAL A 450 29.53 -1.30 1.05
C VAL A 450 30.79 -1.75 0.33
N ARG A 451 30.64 -2.09 -0.95
CA ARG A 451 31.70 -2.53 -1.87
C ARG A 451 32.12 -1.42 -2.82
N LEU A 452 31.16 -0.61 -3.27
CA LEU A 452 31.38 0.49 -4.19
C LEU A 452 30.86 1.79 -3.57
N LEU A 453 31.78 2.74 -3.34
CA LEU A 453 31.48 4.10 -2.90
C LEU A 453 31.95 5.11 -3.97
N SER A 454 31.04 5.94 -4.47
CA SER A 454 31.40 7.03 -5.37
C SER A 454 31.22 8.39 -4.71
N LEU A 455 32.33 9.14 -4.60
CA LEU A 455 32.41 10.53 -4.16
C LEU A 455 32.95 11.43 -5.28
N TYR A 456 32.83 10.97 -6.53
CA TYR A 456 33.27 11.71 -7.71
C TYR A 456 32.62 13.09 -7.77
N ASP A 457 33.37 14.12 -8.18
CA ASP A 457 32.82 15.46 -8.40
C ASP A 457 32.11 15.99 -7.15
N ASN A 458 32.88 16.16 -6.08
CA ASN A 458 32.43 16.80 -4.84
C ASN A 458 33.38 17.97 -4.52
N ARG A 459 33.28 18.51 -3.30
CA ARG A 459 34.14 19.61 -2.83
C ARG A 459 35.13 19.13 -1.76
N ILE A 460 35.50 17.85 -1.77
CA ILE A 460 36.30 17.24 -0.71
C ILE A 460 37.71 17.83 -0.74
N THR A 461 38.08 18.51 0.33
CA THR A 461 39.43 19.07 0.51
C THR A 461 40.29 18.16 1.37
N THR A 462 39.72 17.52 2.39
CA THR A 462 40.44 16.63 3.30
C THR A 462 39.57 15.45 3.73
N ILE A 463 40.22 14.36 4.14
CA ILE A 463 39.61 13.12 4.66
C ILE A 463 40.38 12.76 5.93
N THR A 464 39.69 12.63 7.07
CA THR A 464 40.37 12.34 8.34
C THR A 464 40.91 10.91 8.37
N PRO A 465 42.01 10.66 9.11
CA PRO A 465 42.43 9.31 9.43
C PRO A 465 41.26 8.50 9.99
N GLY A 466 41.11 7.27 9.52
CA GLY A 466 40.07 6.36 9.99
C GLY A 466 38.70 6.50 9.29
N ALA A 467 38.50 7.47 8.39
CA ALA A 467 37.23 7.71 7.69
C ALA A 467 36.62 6.49 6.96
N PHE A 468 37.46 5.55 6.52
CA PHE A 468 37.03 4.36 5.79
C PHE A 468 37.17 3.06 6.60
N THR A 469 37.45 3.13 7.91
CA THR A 469 37.70 1.94 8.74
C THR A 469 36.48 1.03 8.87
N THR A 470 35.28 1.60 8.90
CA THR A 470 34.02 0.86 8.99
C THR A 470 33.64 0.17 7.67
N LEU A 471 34.21 0.59 6.54
CA LEU A 471 33.91 0.08 5.21
C LEU A 471 34.72 -1.19 4.90
N VAL A 472 34.51 -2.25 5.69
CA VAL A 472 35.32 -3.48 5.65
C VAL A 472 35.25 -4.19 4.29
N SER A 473 34.12 -4.10 3.59
CA SER A 473 33.88 -4.75 2.30
C SER A 473 34.29 -3.92 1.06
N LEU A 474 34.89 -2.74 1.27
CA LEU A 474 35.14 -1.78 0.20
C LEU A 474 36.16 -2.30 -0.82
N SER A 475 35.76 -2.39 -2.09
CA SER A 475 36.62 -2.81 -3.20
C SER A 475 36.89 -1.69 -4.20
N THR A 476 35.95 -0.75 -4.34
CA THR A 476 36.02 0.36 -5.29
C THR A 476 35.61 1.65 -4.61
N ILE A 477 36.46 2.66 -4.72
CA ILE A 477 36.17 4.01 -4.26
C ILE A 477 36.43 4.99 -5.41
N ASN A 478 35.53 5.91 -5.70
CA ASN A 478 35.81 6.95 -6.69
C ASN A 478 35.95 8.30 -6.01
N LEU A 479 37.18 8.82 -5.98
CA LEU A 479 37.54 10.10 -5.34
C LEU A 479 37.89 11.19 -6.36
N LEU A 480 37.80 10.91 -7.66
CA LEU A 480 38.19 11.85 -8.72
C LEU A 480 37.36 13.13 -8.70
N SER A 481 37.93 14.20 -9.27
CA SER A 481 37.30 15.53 -9.36
C SER A 481 36.94 16.10 -7.97
N ASN A 482 37.90 16.09 -7.05
CA ASN A 482 37.79 16.72 -5.74
C ASN A 482 39.02 17.64 -5.50
N PRO A 483 38.83 18.82 -4.89
CA PRO A 483 39.90 19.79 -4.68
C PRO A 483 40.77 19.43 -3.45
N PHE A 484 41.44 18.28 -3.47
CA PHE A 484 42.23 17.80 -2.34
C PHE A 484 43.35 18.77 -1.94
N ASN A 485 43.45 19.07 -0.65
CA ASN A 485 44.56 19.77 -0.03
C ASN A 485 45.54 18.73 0.54
N CYS A 486 46.63 18.48 -0.17
CA CYS A 486 47.66 17.53 0.18
C CYS A 486 48.64 18.08 1.20
N ASN A 487 48.13 18.43 2.38
CA ASN A 487 48.89 18.83 3.55
C ASN A 487 49.09 17.64 4.51
N CYS A 488 49.74 17.88 5.66
CA CYS A 488 50.05 16.84 6.65
C CYS A 488 48.83 15.99 7.08
N TYR A 489 47.61 16.54 7.09
CA TYR A 489 46.40 15.81 7.49
C TYR A 489 45.95 14.77 6.46
N LEU A 490 46.33 14.91 5.19
CA LEU A 490 45.95 13.99 4.11
C LEU A 490 47.02 12.92 3.83
N ALA A 491 48.21 13.02 4.45
CA ALA A 491 49.35 12.13 4.23
C ALA A 491 49.02 10.64 4.36
N TRP A 492 48.13 10.29 5.30
CA TRP A 492 47.70 8.91 5.52
C TRP A 492 46.97 8.31 4.32
N LEU A 493 46.25 9.13 3.53
CA LEU A 493 45.41 8.67 2.43
C LEU A 493 46.27 8.11 1.29
N GLY A 494 47.37 8.77 0.94
CA GLY A 494 48.31 8.27 -0.07
C GLY A 494 48.89 6.91 0.33
N LYS A 495 49.32 6.77 1.59
CA LYS A 495 49.79 5.48 2.14
C LYS A 495 48.69 4.40 2.11
N TRP A 496 47.46 4.77 2.44
CA TRP A 496 46.32 3.87 2.46
C TRP A 496 45.95 3.38 1.05
N LEU A 497 45.89 4.28 0.06
CA LEU A 497 45.62 3.97 -1.35
C LEU A 497 46.67 3.03 -1.95
N ARG A 498 47.95 3.23 -1.63
CA ARG A 498 49.03 2.34 -2.11
C ARG A 498 48.96 0.94 -1.49
N LYS A 499 48.61 0.85 -0.20
CA LYS A 499 48.57 -0.42 0.54
C LYS A 499 47.32 -1.24 0.22
N ARG A 500 46.18 -0.58 0.04
CA ARG A 500 44.91 -1.22 -0.30
C ARG A 500 44.82 -1.34 -1.82
N ARG A 501 44.76 -2.55 -2.37
CA ARG A 501 44.55 -2.82 -3.81
C ARG A 501 43.10 -2.51 -4.24
N ILE A 502 42.62 -1.30 -3.95
CA ILE A 502 41.28 -0.83 -4.28
C ILE A 502 41.33 0.01 -5.55
N VAL A 503 40.26 -0.04 -6.35
CA VAL A 503 40.15 0.79 -7.55
C VAL A 503 39.73 2.19 -7.10
N SER A 504 40.67 3.16 -7.13
CA SER A 504 40.49 4.53 -6.63
C SER A 504 40.33 5.61 -7.72
N GLY A 505 40.78 5.29 -8.94
CA GLY A 505 40.85 6.24 -10.06
C GLY A 505 42.03 7.22 -10.00
N ASN A 506 42.98 7.07 -9.07
CA ASN A 506 44.15 7.95 -8.87
C ASN A 506 43.75 9.43 -8.61
N PRO A 507 43.17 9.74 -7.43
CA PRO A 507 42.85 11.12 -7.07
C PRO A 507 44.11 11.99 -7.04
N ARG A 508 43.97 13.25 -7.47
CA ARG A 508 45.07 14.22 -7.61
C ARG A 508 44.96 15.35 -6.61
N CYS A 509 46.10 15.87 -6.18
CA CYS A 509 46.21 17.04 -5.33
C CYS A 509 45.81 18.31 -6.11
N GLN A 510 45.09 19.22 -5.46
CA GLN A 510 44.77 20.55 -6.00
C GLN A 510 45.57 21.65 -5.28
N LYS A 511 45.82 21.45 -3.99
CA LYS A 511 46.66 22.29 -3.13
C LYS A 511 47.65 21.41 -2.36
N PRO A 512 48.78 21.96 -1.90
CA PRO A 512 49.35 23.26 -2.29
C PRO A 512 49.78 23.31 -3.77
N PHE A 513 50.07 24.50 -4.29
CA PHE A 513 50.31 24.72 -5.73
C PHE A 513 51.43 23.82 -6.31
N PHE A 514 52.50 23.58 -5.55
CA PHE A 514 53.62 22.75 -5.99
C PHE A 514 53.28 21.25 -6.11
N LEU A 515 52.18 20.79 -5.51
CA LEU A 515 51.66 19.41 -5.64
C LEU A 515 50.49 19.30 -6.62
N LYS A 516 50.08 20.40 -7.26
CA LYS A 516 48.88 20.43 -8.09
C LYS A 516 48.96 19.41 -9.24
N GLU A 517 47.85 18.71 -9.48
CA GLU A 517 47.69 17.61 -10.44
C GLU A 517 48.51 16.34 -10.14
N ILE A 518 49.34 16.29 -9.09
CA ILE A 518 50.08 15.08 -8.75
C ILE A 518 49.12 14.06 -8.10
N PRO A 519 49.11 12.78 -8.52
CA PRO A 519 48.32 11.76 -7.85
C PRO A 519 48.73 11.61 -6.38
N ILE A 520 47.76 11.59 -5.46
CA ILE A 520 47.99 11.58 -4.01
C ILE A 520 48.87 10.40 -3.58
N GLN A 521 48.76 9.25 -4.26
CA GLN A 521 49.52 8.05 -3.97
C GLN A 521 51.01 8.13 -4.35
N ASP A 522 51.36 9.09 -5.22
CA ASP A 522 52.70 9.29 -5.77
C ASP A 522 53.47 10.40 -5.03
N VAL A 523 52.80 11.20 -4.19
CA VAL A 523 53.42 12.26 -3.36
C VAL A 523 54.24 11.63 -2.23
N ALA A 524 55.47 12.11 -2.01
CA ALA A 524 56.32 11.64 -0.92
C ALA A 524 55.77 12.09 0.45
N ILE A 525 55.91 11.25 1.47
CA ILE A 525 55.34 11.50 2.81
C ILE A 525 55.85 12.82 3.43
N GLN A 526 57.07 13.24 3.07
CA GLN A 526 57.73 14.43 3.58
C GLN A 526 57.17 15.73 2.98
N ASP A 527 56.54 15.65 1.79
CA ASP A 527 55.98 16.80 1.09
C ASP A 527 54.58 17.18 1.60
N PHE A 528 53.97 16.32 2.42
CA PHE A 528 52.74 16.62 3.14
C PHE A 528 53.04 17.43 4.40
N THR A 529 53.21 18.75 4.26
CA THR A 529 53.47 19.68 5.36
C THR A 529 52.22 20.44 5.79
N CYS A 530 52.21 20.99 7.01
CA CYS A 530 51.19 21.94 7.47
C CYS A 530 51.92 23.11 8.14
N ASP A 531 51.49 24.33 7.85
CA ASP A 531 51.89 25.48 8.64
C ASP A 531 51.00 25.54 9.89
N GLY A 532 51.52 26.01 11.03
CA GLY A 532 50.84 25.96 12.34
C GLY A 532 49.48 26.65 12.46
N ASN A 533 48.96 27.26 11.39
CA ASN A 533 47.64 27.87 11.26
C ASN A 533 46.66 27.09 10.35
N ASP A 534 47.06 25.95 9.77
CA ASP A 534 46.17 25.12 8.97
C ASP A 534 45.20 24.33 9.87
N GLU A 535 44.06 24.93 10.23
CA GLU A 535 43.01 24.19 10.91
C GLU A 535 42.51 23.02 10.05
N SER A 536 42.44 21.82 10.65
CA SER A 536 41.87 20.65 9.99
C SER A 536 40.39 20.89 9.69
N SER A 537 40.07 21.19 8.44
CA SER A 537 38.73 21.54 7.94
C SER A 537 37.65 20.44 8.05
N CYS A 538 37.96 19.34 8.72
CA CYS A 538 37.06 18.21 9.00
C CYS A 538 36.52 18.22 10.44
N GLN A 539 36.98 19.10 11.32
CA GLN A 539 36.38 19.25 12.65
C GLN A 539 34.97 19.82 12.46
N LEU A 540 33.98 18.95 12.60
CA LEU A 540 32.57 19.28 12.79
C LEU A 540 32.38 19.84 14.21
N GLY A 541 33.13 20.89 14.54
CA GLY A 541 32.62 21.94 15.40
C GLY A 541 31.72 22.80 14.51
N PRO A 542 30.48 23.08 14.91
CA PRO A 542 29.62 23.95 14.15
C PRO A 542 30.31 25.32 14.03
N ARG A 543 30.43 25.84 12.80
CA ARG A 543 31.06 27.14 12.56
C ARG A 543 30.43 28.15 13.50
N CYS A 544 31.27 28.77 14.32
CA CYS A 544 30.81 29.86 15.14
C CYS A 544 30.23 30.95 14.23
N PRO A 545 29.04 31.49 14.51
CA PRO A 545 28.56 32.66 13.79
C PRO A 545 29.66 33.73 13.84
N GLU A 546 29.99 34.38 12.73
CA GLU A 546 31.13 35.33 12.66
C GLU A 546 31.05 36.47 13.69
N GLN A 547 29.84 36.71 14.21
CA GLN A 547 29.52 37.74 15.20
C GLN A 547 29.61 37.23 16.65
N CYS A 548 29.90 35.95 16.87
CA CYS A 548 29.92 35.28 18.17
C CYS A 548 31.27 34.58 18.42
N THR A 549 31.52 34.20 19.67
CA THR A 549 32.64 33.34 20.06
C THR A 549 32.11 32.01 20.57
N CYS A 550 32.71 30.91 20.14
CA CYS A 550 32.23 29.56 20.45
C CYS A 550 33.34 28.78 21.14
N VAL A 551 33.00 28.19 22.27
CA VAL A 551 33.88 27.32 23.06
C VAL A 551 33.04 26.10 23.41
N ASP A 552 33.44 24.93 22.91
CA ASP A 552 32.69 23.68 23.02
C ASP A 552 31.21 23.84 22.58
N THR A 553 30.24 23.56 23.46
CA THR A 553 28.79 23.72 23.19
C THR A 553 28.23 25.09 23.60
N VAL A 554 29.09 26.03 24.00
CA VAL A 554 28.68 27.37 24.47
C VAL A 554 28.93 28.41 23.39
N VAL A 555 27.87 29.12 23.00
CA VAL A 555 27.94 30.17 21.98
C VAL A 555 27.70 31.53 22.64
N ARG A 556 28.74 32.37 22.70
CA ARG A 556 28.68 33.69 23.32
C ARG A 556 28.53 34.78 22.26
N CYS A 557 27.38 35.45 22.28
CA CYS A 557 27.03 36.52 21.33
C CYS A 557 26.81 37.89 22.01
N SER A 558 27.18 38.02 23.29
CA SER A 558 26.97 39.23 24.11
C SER A 558 27.92 40.38 23.75
N ASN A 559 27.46 41.63 23.92
CA ASN A 559 28.18 42.88 23.61
C ASN A 559 28.61 43.10 22.14
N LYS A 560 27.91 42.48 21.18
CA LYS A 560 28.20 42.57 19.74
C LYS A 560 27.18 43.39 18.91
N GLY A 561 26.24 44.07 19.57
CA GLY A 561 25.29 44.98 18.90
C GLY A 561 24.28 44.30 17.95
N LEU A 562 23.94 43.04 18.21
CA LEU A 562 23.04 42.24 17.36
C LEU A 562 21.60 42.77 17.43
N ARG A 563 21.00 43.04 16.26
CA ARG A 563 19.58 43.43 16.12
C ARG A 563 18.63 42.24 15.90
N THR A 564 19.17 41.10 15.50
CA THR A 564 18.44 39.85 15.24
C THR A 564 19.30 38.66 15.65
N LEU A 565 18.68 37.49 15.90
CA LEU A 565 19.42 36.27 16.22
C LEU A 565 20.34 35.87 15.05
N PRO A 566 21.63 35.57 15.27
CA PRO A 566 22.55 35.14 14.22
C PRO A 566 22.05 33.86 13.53
N LYS A 567 22.14 33.81 12.20
CA LYS A 567 21.81 32.59 11.44
C LYS A 567 22.98 31.60 11.54
N GLY A 568 22.67 30.31 11.68
CA GLY A 568 23.69 29.25 11.77
C GLY A 568 24.12 28.90 13.20
N ILE A 569 23.32 29.20 14.22
CA ILE A 569 23.57 28.70 15.58
C ILE A 569 23.55 27.16 15.56
N PRO A 570 24.55 26.51 16.16
CA PRO A 570 24.62 25.06 16.23
C PRO A 570 23.41 24.40 16.90
N LYS A 571 23.08 23.17 16.51
CA LYS A 571 21.93 22.42 17.09
C LYS A 571 22.25 21.80 18.46
N ASP A 572 23.52 21.75 18.82
CA ASP A 572 24.11 21.16 20.02
C ASP A 572 24.48 22.19 21.10
N VAL A 573 24.07 23.46 20.91
CA VAL A 573 24.32 24.53 21.90
C VAL A 573 23.60 24.22 23.21
N THR A 574 24.36 24.17 24.31
CA THR A 574 23.83 24.02 25.67
C THR A 574 23.59 25.37 26.35
N GLU A 575 24.36 26.39 25.97
CA GLU A 575 24.26 27.75 26.53
C GLU A 575 24.44 28.82 25.45
N LEU A 576 23.48 29.76 25.37
CA LEU A 576 23.50 30.91 24.46
C LEU A 576 23.33 32.23 25.25
N PRO A 577 24.38 32.77 25.87
CA PRO A 577 24.32 34.09 26.51
C PRO A 577 24.18 35.22 25.47
N LEU A 578 23.05 35.92 25.55
CA LEU A 578 22.67 37.07 24.72
C LEU A 578 22.83 38.39 25.50
N PRO A 579 23.01 39.56 24.84
CA PRO A 579 23.11 40.84 25.55
C PRO A 579 21.79 41.20 26.28
N PRO A 580 21.86 41.88 27.43
CA PRO A 580 20.67 42.39 28.09
C PRO A 580 20.10 43.55 27.26
N THR A 581 18.87 43.38 26.79
CA THR A 581 17.96 44.32 26.08
C THR A 581 17.84 44.21 24.55
N SER A 582 16.57 44.09 24.14
CA SER A 582 15.95 44.34 22.82
C SER A 582 16.03 43.28 21.70
N PHE A 583 15.56 42.05 21.95
CA PHE A 583 14.97 41.24 20.87
C PHE A 583 13.47 41.58 20.77
N THR A 584 13.08 42.38 19.78
CA THR A 584 11.67 42.52 19.42
C THR A 584 11.21 41.26 18.69
N LEU A 585 10.38 40.46 19.36
CA LEU A 585 9.66 39.28 18.83
C LEU A 585 8.88 39.61 17.55
N TYR A 586 8.81 38.65 16.61
CA TYR A 586 7.63 38.15 15.85
C TYR A 586 8.04 37.47 14.52
N PRO A 587 7.25 36.50 14.02
CA PRO A 587 6.88 35.19 14.57
C PRO A 587 7.80 34.04 14.11
#